data_AF-A0A8T8XEL9-F1
#
_entry.id   AF-A0A8T8XEL9-F1
#
_cell.length_a   1.000
_cell.length_b   1.000
_cell.length_c   1.000
_cell.angle_alpha   90.00
_cell.angle_beta   90.00
_cell.angle_gamma   90.00
#
_symmetry.space_group_name_H-M   'P 1'
#
loop_
_entity.id
_entity.type
_entity.pdbx_description
1 polymer ?
#
loop_
_entity_poly.entity_id
_entity_poly.type
_entity_poly.pdbx_seq_one_letter_code
_entity_poly.pdbx_strand_id
1 'polypeptide(L)'
;MVFLHAHTLKKLSEHAESSFAWLLLRLLSSPGCSSDFIDTAEDDTQSRTFLDSPSLEIRTIGYRIQSIMKTIRAKVDLDDRYWPGGRHDNDFEDFREISILPTPDEIASVEIPYYRRMCDVYNVPEAQRAATHYDNQFRLLREDLLAELRNDLQIARGQKKGRRSAPPVHGLCLTGVGCGTDDRRKTCYLEFACTMGLPHLSCLPKADRTKLLDDNPHIFRHQAFGCLLSKREIVAFVSLDRGSSDLLDDLPILALVVSGSDELTRLFTCAKVGPPFAFLPVHTPIFAYEPILQRLQQVVEFSLSQILLASEPKPELLTLDDDLATLVRQIQTTNGKSLEAILDTDMKVSLDGSQLQSLLNVLQQSVSTIQGPPGELT
;
A
#
# COMPACT_ATOMS: atom_id res chain seq x y z
N MET A 1 -17.12 -7.60 -42.32
CA MET A 1 -16.38 -6.70 -43.24
C MET A 1 -16.83 -5.24 -43.15
N VAL A 2 -18.10 -4.88 -43.39
CA VAL A 2 -18.55 -3.45 -43.36
C VAL A 2 -18.35 -2.78 -41.99
N PHE A 3 -18.62 -3.49 -40.89
CA PHE A 3 -18.52 -2.95 -39.54
C PHE A 3 -17.06 -2.79 -39.06
N LEU A 4 -16.20 -3.77 -39.38
CA LEU A 4 -14.75 -3.72 -39.12
C LEU A 4 -14.10 -2.53 -39.84
N HIS A 5 -14.48 -2.31 -41.11
CA HIS A 5 -13.99 -1.19 -41.89
C HIS A 5 -14.44 0.17 -41.31
N ALA A 6 -15.69 0.26 -40.83
CA ALA A 6 -16.18 1.47 -40.16
C ALA A 6 -15.45 1.75 -38.83
N HIS A 7 -15.08 0.71 -38.08
CA HIS A 7 -14.24 0.81 -36.87
C HIS A 7 -12.83 1.31 -37.18
N THR A 8 -12.13 0.67 -38.13
CA THR A 8 -10.77 1.09 -38.54
C THR A 8 -10.70 2.53 -39.06
N LEU A 9 -11.80 3.04 -39.63
CA LEU A 9 -11.91 4.43 -40.10
C LEU A 9 -12.41 5.42 -39.02
N LYS A 10 -12.61 4.97 -37.77
CA LYS A 10 -13.16 5.75 -36.64
C LYS A 10 -14.50 6.44 -36.97
N LYS A 11 -15.36 5.77 -37.71
CA LYS A 11 -16.68 6.30 -38.13
C LYS A 11 -17.83 5.79 -37.27
N LEU A 12 -17.55 4.99 -36.24
CA LEU A 12 -18.55 4.48 -35.32
C LEU A 12 -18.95 5.54 -34.30
N SER A 13 -20.22 5.54 -33.90
CA SER A 13 -20.68 6.30 -32.73
C SER A 13 -20.20 5.61 -31.45
N GLU A 14 -20.12 6.36 -30.35
CA GLU A 14 -19.64 5.83 -29.06
C GLU A 14 -20.40 4.56 -28.62
N HIS A 15 -21.73 4.53 -28.77
CA HIS A 15 -22.52 3.33 -28.44
C HIS A 15 -22.18 2.14 -29.36
N ALA A 16 -21.97 2.39 -30.65
CA ALA A 16 -21.61 1.34 -31.61
C ALA A 16 -20.19 0.82 -31.36
N GLU A 17 -19.26 1.69 -30.95
CA GLU A 17 -17.88 1.35 -30.58
C GLU A 17 -17.83 0.55 -29.27
N SER A 18 -18.62 0.92 -28.27
CA SER A 18 -18.80 0.13 -27.04
C SER A 18 -19.37 -1.27 -27.33
N SER A 19 -20.39 -1.34 -28.21
CA SER A 19 -20.98 -2.62 -28.62
C SER A 19 -19.99 -3.47 -29.42
N PHE A 20 -19.17 -2.84 -30.25
CA PHE A 20 -18.10 -3.50 -31.01
C PHE A 20 -17.02 -4.07 -30.08
N ALA A 21 -16.49 -3.23 -29.18
CA ALA A 21 -15.47 -3.64 -28.20
C ALA A 21 -15.99 -4.80 -27.34
N TRP A 22 -17.23 -4.71 -26.87
CA TRP A 22 -17.88 -5.78 -26.12
C TRP A 22 -18.00 -7.07 -26.93
N LEU A 23 -18.43 -6.98 -28.20
CA LEU A 23 -18.56 -8.14 -29.07
C LEU A 23 -17.20 -8.79 -29.34
N LEU A 24 -16.17 -7.99 -29.64
CA LEU A 24 -14.81 -8.47 -29.84
C LEU A 24 -14.29 -9.19 -28.60
N LEU A 25 -14.48 -8.61 -27.41
CA LEU A 25 -14.16 -9.23 -26.13
C LEU A 25 -14.87 -10.59 -25.95
N ARG A 26 -16.16 -10.68 -26.29
CA ARG A 26 -16.94 -11.92 -26.20
C ARG A 26 -16.46 -12.99 -27.16
N LEU A 27 -16.10 -12.61 -28.38
CA LEU A 27 -15.57 -13.53 -29.40
C LEU A 27 -14.19 -14.04 -29.00
N LEU A 28 -13.31 -13.19 -28.48
CA LEU A 28 -11.99 -13.58 -27.97
C LEU A 28 -12.08 -14.50 -26.75
N SER A 29 -13.11 -14.32 -25.92
CA SER A 29 -13.38 -15.15 -24.75
C SER A 29 -14.07 -16.49 -25.07
N SER A 30 -14.42 -16.75 -26.34
CA SER A 30 -15.14 -17.95 -26.75
C SER A 30 -14.17 -19.09 -27.14
N PRO A 31 -14.44 -20.35 -26.74
CA PRO A 31 -13.63 -21.49 -27.15
C PRO A 31 -13.73 -21.72 -28.67
N GLY A 32 -12.58 -21.81 -29.36
CA GLY A 32 -12.51 -21.98 -30.81
C GLY A 32 -12.54 -20.67 -31.62
N CYS A 33 -12.12 -19.55 -31.01
CA CYS A 33 -12.01 -18.26 -31.69
C CYS A 33 -11.17 -18.34 -32.99
N SER A 34 -11.68 -17.75 -34.08
CA SER A 34 -10.97 -17.67 -35.37
C SER A 34 -9.74 -16.75 -35.27
N SER A 35 -8.68 -17.06 -36.02
CA SER A 35 -7.47 -16.23 -36.11
C SER A 35 -7.77 -14.79 -36.55
N ASP A 36 -8.77 -14.60 -37.41
CA ASP A 36 -9.14 -13.27 -37.92
C ASP A 36 -9.53 -12.27 -36.82
N PHE A 37 -10.11 -12.77 -35.72
CA PHE A 37 -10.51 -11.93 -34.58
C PHE A 37 -9.33 -11.64 -33.65
N ILE A 38 -8.38 -12.57 -33.57
CA ILE A 38 -7.12 -12.39 -32.82
C ILE A 38 -6.29 -11.31 -33.51
N ASP A 39 -6.17 -11.37 -34.84
CA ASP A 39 -5.43 -10.38 -35.63
C ASP A 39 -6.06 -8.98 -35.51
N THR A 40 -7.40 -8.89 -35.58
CA THR A 40 -8.13 -7.63 -35.37
C THR A 40 -7.85 -7.05 -33.98
N ALA A 41 -7.90 -7.88 -32.94
CA ALA A 41 -7.67 -7.45 -31.57
C ALA A 41 -6.21 -7.05 -31.31
N GLU A 42 -5.26 -7.66 -32.01
CA GLU A 42 -3.86 -7.27 -32.00
C GLU A 42 -3.67 -5.88 -32.62
N ASP A 43 -4.25 -5.63 -33.80
CA ASP A 43 -4.20 -4.32 -34.46
C ASP A 43 -4.83 -3.21 -33.61
N ASP A 44 -5.97 -3.47 -32.98
CA ASP A 44 -6.64 -2.53 -32.07
C ASP A 44 -5.82 -2.26 -30.80
N THR A 45 -5.13 -3.28 -30.27
CA THR A 45 -4.25 -3.13 -29.11
C THR A 45 -2.99 -2.34 -29.43
N GLN A 46 -2.39 -2.56 -30.60
CA GLN A 46 -1.20 -1.83 -31.07
C GLN A 46 -1.53 -0.36 -31.40
N SER A 47 -2.67 -0.13 -32.04
CA SER A 47 -3.15 1.21 -32.40
C SER A 47 -3.85 1.95 -31.25
N ARG A 48 -4.03 1.30 -30.09
CA ARG A 48 -4.60 1.84 -28.84
C ARG A 48 -6.02 2.42 -29.02
N THR A 49 -6.78 1.92 -29.99
CA THR A 49 -8.09 2.47 -30.39
C THR A 49 -9.08 2.54 -29.23
N PHE A 50 -9.20 1.48 -28.43
CA PHE A 50 -10.10 1.46 -27.26
C PHE A 50 -9.51 2.14 -26.02
N LEU A 51 -8.18 2.13 -25.88
CA LEU A 51 -7.48 2.59 -24.67
C LEU A 51 -7.45 4.12 -24.56
N ASP A 52 -7.46 4.81 -25.70
CA ASP A 52 -7.45 6.27 -25.76
C ASP A 52 -8.88 6.85 -25.93
N SER A 53 -9.92 6.02 -25.78
CA SER A 53 -11.33 6.44 -25.86
C SER A 53 -11.70 7.40 -24.72
N PRO A 54 -12.53 8.43 -24.94
CA PRO A 54 -13.03 9.31 -23.87
C PRO A 54 -13.98 8.57 -22.90
N SER A 55 -14.55 7.44 -23.32
CA SER A 55 -15.52 6.66 -22.54
C SER A 55 -14.83 5.65 -21.62
N LEU A 56 -15.12 5.72 -20.32
CA LEU A 56 -14.53 4.80 -19.33
C LEU A 56 -14.91 3.34 -19.64
N GLU A 57 -16.17 3.09 -19.99
CA GLU A 57 -16.66 1.73 -20.29
C GLU A 57 -15.89 1.08 -21.45
N ILE A 58 -15.59 1.85 -22.51
CA ILE A 58 -14.83 1.38 -23.67
C ILE A 58 -13.38 1.11 -23.29
N ARG A 59 -12.76 2.00 -22.50
CA ARG A 59 -11.39 1.80 -22.01
C ARG A 59 -11.28 0.54 -21.15
N THR A 60 -12.23 0.31 -20.23
CA THR A 60 -12.28 -0.90 -19.40
C THR A 60 -12.34 -2.16 -20.25
N ILE A 61 -13.14 -2.18 -21.31
CA ILE A 61 -13.18 -3.30 -22.26
C ILE A 61 -11.85 -3.42 -23.02
N GLY A 62 -11.26 -2.30 -23.45
CA GLY A 62 -9.97 -2.23 -24.12
C GLY A 62 -8.82 -2.82 -23.31
N TYR A 63 -8.73 -2.50 -22.01
CA TYR A 63 -7.74 -3.09 -21.10
C TYR A 63 -7.91 -4.61 -20.97
N ARG A 64 -9.15 -5.10 -20.96
CA ARG A 64 -9.44 -6.54 -20.92
C ARG A 64 -9.03 -7.24 -22.20
N ILE A 65 -9.29 -6.64 -23.37
CA ILE A 65 -8.83 -7.16 -24.67
C ILE A 65 -7.31 -7.19 -24.71
N GLN A 66 -6.63 -6.11 -24.31
CA GLN A 66 -5.16 -6.06 -24.24
C GLN A 66 -4.60 -7.13 -23.31
N SER A 67 -5.25 -7.39 -22.17
CA SER A 67 -4.87 -8.45 -21.24
C SER A 67 -5.04 -9.83 -21.87
N ILE A 68 -6.20 -10.13 -22.48
CA ILE A 68 -6.46 -11.40 -23.18
C ILE A 68 -5.43 -11.64 -24.30
N MET A 69 -5.03 -10.62 -25.04
CA MET A 69 -4.00 -10.75 -26.09
C MET A 69 -2.62 -11.10 -25.52
N LYS A 70 -2.29 -10.59 -24.32
CA LYS A 70 -1.09 -11.02 -23.58
C LYS A 70 -1.23 -12.46 -23.06
N THR A 71 -2.43 -12.87 -22.64
CA THR A 71 -2.74 -14.23 -22.15
C THR A 71 -2.78 -15.29 -23.26
N ILE A 72 -3.31 -14.99 -24.45
CA ILE A 72 -3.29 -15.92 -25.61
C ILE A 72 -1.85 -16.27 -25.99
N ARG A 73 -0.91 -15.33 -25.83
CA ARG A 73 0.53 -15.57 -25.98
C ARG A 73 1.15 -16.40 -24.84
N ALA A 74 0.45 -16.55 -23.70
CA ALA A 74 0.96 -17.16 -22.47
C ALA A 74 0.22 -18.43 -22.01
N LYS A 75 -0.82 -18.90 -22.73
CA LYS A 75 -1.64 -20.10 -22.40
C LYS A 75 -0.81 -21.38 -22.22
N VAL A 76 -0.32 -21.66 -21.01
CA VAL A 76 -0.19 -23.01 -20.42
C VAL A 76 -0.28 -22.84 -18.88
N ASP A 77 -1.35 -23.39 -18.28
CA ASP A 77 -1.50 -23.76 -16.86
C ASP A 77 -1.88 -22.71 -15.77
N LEU A 78 -3.19 -22.65 -15.41
CA LEU A 78 -3.80 -22.92 -14.07
C LEU A 78 -5.08 -22.09 -13.72
N ASP A 79 -6.11 -22.79 -13.20
CA ASP A 79 -7.45 -22.43 -12.64
C ASP A 79 -8.00 -20.96 -12.75
N ASP A 80 -8.92 -20.77 -13.69
CA ASP A 80 -9.33 -19.51 -14.38
C ASP A 80 -10.21 -18.46 -13.64
N ARG A 81 -10.40 -18.49 -12.30
CA ARG A 81 -11.33 -17.53 -11.63
C ARG A 81 -10.79 -16.74 -10.44
N TYR A 82 -9.68 -17.15 -9.85
CA TYR A 82 -9.11 -16.47 -8.69
C TYR A 82 -7.62 -16.24 -8.93
N TRP A 83 -7.33 -15.23 -9.76
CA TRP A 83 -5.99 -14.86 -10.20
C TRP A 83 -5.70 -13.40 -9.81
N PRO A 84 -4.46 -13.03 -9.44
CA PRO A 84 -4.07 -11.65 -9.18
C PRO A 84 -4.18 -10.78 -10.46
N GLY A 85 -4.60 -9.53 -10.33
CA GLY A 85 -4.64 -8.58 -11.44
C GLY A 85 -5.99 -8.40 -12.15
N GLY A 86 -6.19 -7.20 -12.71
CA GLY A 86 -7.28 -6.89 -13.65
C GLY A 86 -8.60 -6.38 -13.04
N ARG A 87 -8.68 -6.22 -11.72
CA ARG A 87 -9.90 -5.75 -11.01
C ARG A 87 -10.04 -4.23 -10.93
N HIS A 88 -8.91 -3.52 -10.89
CA HIS A 88 -8.80 -2.07 -10.90
C HIS A 88 -7.39 -1.65 -11.38
N ASP A 89 -7.17 -0.35 -11.56
CA ASP A 89 -5.90 0.25 -12.02
C ASP A 89 -4.69 -0.03 -11.12
N ASN A 90 -4.94 -0.35 -9.84
CA ASN A 90 -3.91 -0.72 -8.86
C ASN A 90 -3.87 -2.23 -8.52
N ASP A 91 -4.51 -3.07 -9.32
CA ASP A 91 -4.47 -4.53 -9.15
C ASP A 91 -3.49 -5.14 -10.15
N PHE A 92 -2.25 -5.30 -9.71
CA PHE A 92 -1.18 -5.91 -10.49
C PHE A 92 -0.97 -7.38 -10.09
N GLU A 93 -0.46 -8.17 -11.02
CA GLU A 93 -0.06 -9.55 -10.78
C GLU A 93 1.14 -9.61 -9.81
N ASP A 94 2.18 -8.84 -10.12
CA ASP A 94 3.30 -8.63 -9.20
C ASP A 94 2.89 -7.62 -8.11
N PHE A 95 2.86 -8.08 -6.86
CA PHE A 95 2.50 -7.25 -5.71
C PHE A 95 3.49 -6.11 -5.44
N ARG A 96 4.69 -6.19 -6.00
CA ARG A 96 5.71 -5.14 -5.92
C ARG A 96 5.35 -3.91 -6.74
N GLU A 97 4.49 -4.08 -7.75
CA GLU A 97 3.99 -2.98 -8.59
C GLU A 97 2.76 -2.30 -7.98
N ILE A 98 2.12 -2.92 -6.99
CA ILE A 98 0.92 -2.39 -6.33
C ILE A 98 1.29 -1.17 -5.48
N SER A 99 0.62 -0.04 -5.70
CA SER A 99 0.77 1.13 -4.83
C SER A 99 0.19 0.84 -3.45
N ILE A 100 0.94 1.15 -2.39
CA ILE A 100 0.50 0.92 -1.00
C ILE A 100 -0.80 1.66 -0.70
N LEU A 101 -0.83 2.96 -1.03
CA LEU A 101 -2.05 3.74 -0.98
C LEU A 101 -2.94 3.38 -2.17
N PRO A 102 -4.27 3.32 -1.97
CA PRO A 102 -5.16 2.94 -3.04
C PRO A 102 -5.34 4.06 -4.06
N THR A 103 -5.76 3.68 -5.24
CA THR A 103 -6.27 4.63 -6.24
C THR A 103 -7.75 4.93 -6.00
N PRO A 104 -8.30 5.99 -6.61
CA PRO A 104 -9.73 6.25 -6.57
C PRO A 104 -10.57 5.08 -7.10
N ASP A 105 -10.11 4.42 -8.16
CA ASP A 105 -10.80 3.29 -8.79
C ASP A 105 -10.79 2.05 -7.87
N GLU A 106 -9.71 1.81 -7.13
CA GLU A 106 -9.63 0.75 -6.12
C GLU A 106 -10.53 0.99 -4.89
N ILE A 107 -10.64 2.24 -4.43
CA ILE A 107 -11.58 2.61 -3.37
C ILE A 107 -13.03 2.37 -3.80
N ALA A 108 -13.33 2.61 -5.08
CA ALA A 108 -14.67 2.43 -5.65
C ALA A 108 -14.99 0.97 -6.02
N SER A 109 -13.97 0.12 -6.21
CA SER A 109 -14.16 -1.27 -6.59
C SER A 109 -14.92 -2.06 -5.52
N VAL A 110 -15.84 -2.91 -5.99
CA VAL A 110 -16.63 -3.85 -5.17
C VAL A 110 -16.21 -5.30 -5.42
N GLU A 111 -15.17 -5.51 -6.24
CA GLU A 111 -14.66 -6.84 -6.54
C GLU A 111 -13.96 -7.45 -5.33
N ILE A 112 -13.95 -8.78 -5.26
CA ILE A 112 -13.33 -9.50 -4.16
C ILE A 112 -11.81 -9.35 -4.27
N PRO A 113 -11.12 -8.85 -3.23
CA PRO A 113 -9.67 -8.75 -3.23
C PRO A 113 -9.01 -10.13 -3.33
N TYR A 114 -7.85 -10.19 -3.97
CA TYR A 114 -7.08 -11.43 -4.08
C TYR A 114 -6.10 -11.57 -2.93
N TYR A 115 -6.22 -12.68 -2.22
CA TYR A 115 -5.24 -13.22 -1.28
C TYR A 115 -5.46 -14.74 -1.15
N ARG A 116 -4.40 -15.49 -0.88
CA ARG A 116 -4.42 -16.94 -0.74
C ARG A 116 -4.73 -17.34 0.71
N ARG A 117 -5.39 -18.48 0.92
CA ARG A 117 -5.43 -19.09 2.26
C ARG A 117 -4.06 -19.68 2.55
N MET A 118 -3.75 -19.87 3.83
CA MET A 118 -2.46 -20.44 4.22
C MET A 118 -2.23 -21.83 3.62
N CYS A 119 -3.26 -22.68 3.54
CA CYS A 119 -3.14 -23.99 2.88
C CYS A 119 -2.77 -23.87 1.40
N ASP A 120 -3.33 -22.90 0.68
CA ASP A 120 -3.03 -22.67 -0.73
C ASP A 120 -1.57 -22.22 -0.92
N VAL A 121 -1.00 -21.47 0.05
CA VAL A 121 0.43 -21.11 0.06
C VAL A 121 1.32 -22.35 0.27
N TYR A 122 0.95 -23.28 1.15
CA TYR A 122 1.73 -24.51 1.36
C TYR A 122 1.61 -25.54 0.23
N ASN A 123 0.54 -25.45 -0.58
CA ASN A 123 0.33 -26.32 -1.73
C ASN A 123 1.23 -25.97 -2.92
N VAL A 124 1.86 -24.78 -2.95
CA VAL A 124 2.81 -24.42 -4.01
C VAL A 124 4.16 -25.15 -3.81
N PRO A 125 4.98 -25.31 -4.87
CA PRO A 125 6.32 -25.86 -4.74
C PRO A 125 7.15 -25.10 -3.71
N GLU A 126 7.95 -25.83 -2.92
CA GLU A 126 8.77 -25.26 -1.83
C GLU A 126 9.66 -24.09 -2.28
N ALA A 127 10.26 -24.21 -3.47
CA ALA A 127 11.09 -23.16 -4.06
C ALA A 127 10.35 -21.82 -4.29
N GLN A 128 9.02 -21.86 -4.45
CA GLN A 128 8.18 -20.68 -4.66
C GLN A 128 7.45 -20.25 -3.38
N ARG A 129 7.41 -21.11 -2.36
CA ARG A 129 6.60 -20.92 -1.15
C ARG A 129 6.91 -19.62 -0.43
N ALA A 130 8.19 -19.25 -0.35
CA ALA A 130 8.60 -17.99 0.28
C ALA A 130 8.06 -16.77 -0.45
N ALA A 131 8.27 -16.67 -1.77
CA ALA A 131 7.75 -15.57 -2.56
C ALA A 131 6.22 -15.49 -2.49
N THR A 132 5.53 -16.62 -2.63
CA THR A 132 4.07 -16.73 -2.50
C THR A 132 3.57 -16.32 -1.11
N HIS A 133 4.29 -16.68 -0.05
CA HIS A 133 3.95 -16.30 1.32
C HIS A 133 4.05 -14.78 1.50
N TYR A 134 5.13 -14.16 1.04
CA TYR A 134 5.35 -12.71 1.18
C TYR A 134 4.36 -11.88 0.34
N ASP A 135 4.09 -12.31 -0.90
CA ASP A 135 3.00 -11.76 -1.73
C ASP A 135 1.68 -11.80 -0.95
N ASN A 136 1.35 -12.94 -0.35
CA ASN A 136 0.14 -13.09 0.42
C ASN A 136 0.10 -12.21 1.68
N GLN A 137 1.20 -12.12 2.43
CA GLN A 137 1.29 -11.25 3.61
C GLN A 137 1.10 -9.78 3.24
N PHE A 138 1.69 -9.34 2.13
CA PHE A 138 1.50 -7.99 1.62
C PHE A 138 0.03 -7.72 1.30
N ARG A 139 -0.61 -8.60 0.52
CA ARG A 139 -2.01 -8.43 0.11
C ARG A 139 -2.98 -8.46 1.30
N LEU A 140 -2.75 -9.33 2.28
CA LEU A 140 -3.55 -9.41 3.51
C LEU A 140 -3.42 -8.13 4.35
N LEU A 141 -2.19 -7.72 4.66
CA LEU A 141 -1.96 -6.53 5.48
C LEU A 141 -2.45 -5.25 4.78
N ARG A 142 -2.35 -5.21 3.45
CA ARG A 142 -2.86 -4.10 2.66
C ARG A 142 -4.38 -4.09 2.63
N GLU A 143 -5.05 -5.23 2.56
CA GLU A 143 -6.52 -5.26 2.62
C GLU A 143 -7.03 -4.80 3.99
N ASP A 144 -6.36 -5.13 5.09
CA ASP A 144 -6.68 -4.57 6.42
C ASP A 144 -6.58 -3.04 6.42
N LEU A 145 -5.51 -2.49 5.82
CA LEU A 145 -5.35 -1.04 5.64
C LEU A 145 -6.50 -0.44 4.81
N LEU A 146 -6.86 -1.07 3.68
CA LEU A 146 -7.92 -0.58 2.79
C LEU A 146 -9.30 -0.65 3.45
N ALA A 147 -9.59 -1.69 4.22
CA ALA A 147 -10.85 -1.84 4.93
C ALA A 147 -11.05 -0.70 5.93
N GLU A 148 -10.03 -0.39 6.73
CA GLU A 148 -10.04 0.75 7.67
C GLU A 148 -10.20 2.08 6.92
N LEU A 149 -9.46 2.27 5.82
CA LEU A 149 -9.52 3.49 5.03
C LEU A 149 -10.89 3.70 4.37
N ARG A 150 -11.47 2.66 3.77
CA ARG A 150 -12.82 2.70 3.18
C ARG A 150 -13.86 3.04 4.25
N ASN A 151 -13.75 2.43 5.43
CA ASN A 151 -14.65 2.71 6.55
C ASN A 151 -14.55 4.18 7.00
N ASP A 152 -13.34 4.69 7.18
CA ASP A 152 -13.11 6.09 7.58
C ASP A 152 -13.60 7.07 6.53
N LEU A 153 -13.36 6.80 5.24
CA LEU A 153 -13.86 7.64 4.14
C LEU A 153 -15.38 7.69 4.12
N GLN A 154 -16.06 6.56 4.34
CA GLN A 154 -17.53 6.53 4.43
C GLN A 154 -18.05 7.34 5.63
N ILE A 155 -17.38 7.26 6.79
CA ILE A 155 -17.73 8.05 7.98
C ILE A 155 -17.51 9.54 7.73
N ALA A 156 -16.35 9.90 7.18
CA ALA A 156 -15.96 11.27 6.92
C ALA A 156 -16.83 11.93 5.83
N ARG A 157 -17.31 11.15 4.84
CA ARG A 157 -18.34 11.57 3.86
C ARG A 157 -19.77 11.61 4.42
N GLY A 158 -19.98 11.18 5.66
CA GLY A 158 -21.30 11.12 6.30
C GLY A 158 -22.22 10.00 5.79
N GLN A 159 -21.68 9.05 5.03
CA GLN A 159 -22.41 7.89 4.49
C GLN A 159 -22.63 6.81 5.56
N LYS A 160 -21.77 6.77 6.58
CA LYS A 160 -21.83 5.82 7.70
C LYS A 160 -21.73 6.55 9.03
N LYS A 161 -22.43 6.05 10.06
CA LYS A 161 -22.28 6.54 11.44
C LYS A 161 -21.02 5.92 12.05
N GLY A 162 -20.21 6.74 12.72
CA GLY A 162 -19.00 6.32 13.40
C GLY A 162 -18.34 7.48 14.13
N ARG A 163 -17.21 7.21 14.79
CA ARG A 163 -16.38 8.25 15.40
C ARG A 163 -15.82 9.11 14.27
N ARG A 164 -16.28 10.36 14.20
CA ARG A 164 -15.84 11.29 13.15
C ARG A 164 -14.39 11.72 13.41
N SER A 165 -13.63 11.80 12.31
CA SER A 165 -12.35 12.49 12.30
C SER A 165 -12.52 14.01 12.46
N ALA A 166 -11.41 14.73 12.38
CA ALA A 166 -11.41 16.18 12.29
C ALA A 166 -12.35 16.65 11.16
N PRO A 167 -13.03 17.81 11.35
CA PRO A 167 -13.98 18.31 10.36
C PRO A 167 -13.30 18.53 9.01
N PRO A 168 -14.01 18.27 7.88
CA PRO A 168 -13.47 18.52 6.56
C PRO A 168 -13.17 20.01 6.37
N VAL A 169 -12.05 20.32 5.73
CA VAL A 169 -11.68 21.69 5.36
C VAL A 169 -12.05 21.91 3.91
N HIS A 170 -12.96 22.85 3.66
CA HIS A 170 -13.43 23.19 2.32
C HIS A 170 -12.80 24.50 1.83
N GLY A 171 -12.82 24.72 0.51
CA GLY A 171 -12.34 25.99 -0.03
C GLY A 171 -10.81 26.05 -0.18
N LEU A 172 -10.15 24.92 -0.42
CA LEU A 172 -8.69 24.89 -0.57
C LEU A 172 -8.27 25.21 -1.99
N CYS A 173 -7.48 26.28 -2.15
CA CYS A 173 -6.89 26.67 -3.43
C CYS A 173 -5.38 26.46 -3.39
N LEU A 174 -4.83 25.71 -4.35
CA LEU A 174 -3.39 25.55 -4.48
C LEU A 174 -2.76 26.91 -4.82
N THR A 175 -1.84 27.39 -3.98
CA THR A 175 -1.16 28.68 -4.14
C THR A 175 0.33 28.57 -4.39
N GLY A 176 0.97 27.50 -3.90
CA GLY A 176 2.42 27.41 -3.90
C GLY A 176 2.96 26.03 -3.57
N VAL A 177 4.28 25.97 -3.51
CA VAL A 177 5.08 24.80 -3.17
C VAL A 177 6.18 25.26 -2.22
N GLY A 178 6.41 24.53 -1.14
CA GLY A 178 7.45 24.81 -0.16
C GLY A 178 8.36 23.61 0.08
N CYS A 179 9.64 23.89 0.37
CA CYS A 179 10.68 22.89 0.65
C CYS A 179 11.40 23.15 1.98
N GLY A 180 10.80 23.93 2.87
CA GLY A 180 11.46 24.47 4.06
C GLY A 180 12.40 25.63 3.73
N THR A 181 13.33 25.91 4.64
CA THR A 181 14.35 26.97 4.48
C THR A 181 15.70 26.38 4.08
N ASP A 182 16.63 27.21 3.63
CA ASP A 182 17.99 26.75 3.27
C ASP A 182 18.69 26.04 4.45
N ASP A 183 18.48 26.54 5.67
CA ASP A 183 19.04 25.98 6.91
C ASP A 183 18.29 24.73 7.40
N ARG A 184 17.03 24.54 6.99
CA ARG A 184 16.16 23.43 7.41
C ARG A 184 15.30 22.95 6.24
N ARG A 185 15.93 22.19 5.35
CA ARG A 185 15.23 21.55 4.25
C ARG A 185 14.20 20.55 4.78
N LYS A 186 13.01 20.56 4.18
CA LYS A 186 11.92 19.64 4.45
C LYS A 186 11.55 18.89 3.17
N THR A 187 10.82 17.78 3.33
CA THR A 187 10.11 17.16 2.22
C THR A 187 9.20 18.20 1.54
N CYS A 188 9.19 18.19 0.21
CA CYS A 188 8.37 19.10 -0.58
C CYS A 188 6.89 18.99 -0.16
N TYR A 189 6.25 20.12 0.10
CA TYR A 189 4.82 20.22 0.40
C TYR A 189 4.15 21.23 -0.53
N LEU A 190 2.85 21.07 -0.72
CA LEU A 190 2.01 21.98 -1.47
C LEU A 190 1.26 22.90 -0.49
N GLU A 191 1.17 24.17 -0.84
CA GLU A 191 0.49 25.18 -0.05
C GLU A 191 -0.93 25.40 -0.56
N PHE A 192 -1.91 25.26 0.34
CA PHE A 192 -3.32 25.47 0.04
C PHE A 192 -3.89 26.59 0.89
N ALA A 193 -4.29 27.69 0.26
CA ALA A 193 -5.01 28.76 0.93
C ALA A 193 -6.46 28.33 1.22
N CYS A 194 -6.89 28.47 2.47
CA CYS A 194 -8.27 28.24 2.88
C CYS A 194 -9.12 29.48 2.59
N THR A 195 -9.96 29.46 1.56
CA THR A 195 -10.85 30.60 1.24
C THR A 195 -12.04 30.73 2.19
N MET A 196 -12.39 29.66 2.90
CA MET A 196 -13.53 29.60 3.83
C MET A 196 -13.11 29.58 5.31
N GLY A 197 -11.79 29.64 5.58
CA GLY A 197 -11.25 29.43 6.91
C GLY A 197 -11.29 27.98 7.39
N LEU A 198 -10.74 27.73 8.59
CA LEU A 198 -10.79 26.42 9.23
C LEU A 198 -12.09 26.27 10.04
N PRO A 199 -12.78 25.11 9.94
CA PRO A 199 -13.98 24.85 10.72
C PRO A 199 -13.72 25.01 12.22
N HIS A 200 -14.62 25.69 12.92
CA HIS A 200 -14.56 25.97 14.37
C HIS A 200 -13.39 26.84 14.87
N LEU A 201 -12.38 27.11 14.04
CA LEU A 201 -11.24 27.96 14.39
C LEU A 201 -11.41 29.39 13.85
N SER A 202 -11.77 29.54 12.58
CA SER A 202 -11.85 30.88 11.96
C SER A 202 -12.95 31.78 12.54
N CYS A 203 -13.94 31.21 13.24
CA CYS A 203 -14.96 31.98 13.96
C CYS A 203 -14.51 32.52 15.33
N LEU A 204 -13.33 32.11 15.82
CA LEU A 204 -12.78 32.53 17.11
C LEU A 204 -11.76 33.67 16.94
N PRO A 205 -11.59 34.56 17.94
CA PRO A 205 -10.47 35.51 18.00
C PRO A 205 -9.11 34.79 18.05
N LYS A 206 -8.04 35.44 17.57
CA LYS A 206 -6.69 34.84 17.48
C LYS A 206 -6.17 34.27 18.81
N ALA A 207 -6.43 34.95 19.94
CA ALA A 207 -6.05 34.46 21.27
C ALA A 207 -6.75 33.15 21.66
N ASP A 208 -8.04 33.02 21.36
CA ASP A 208 -8.83 31.82 21.65
C ASP A 208 -8.47 30.68 20.71
N ARG A 209 -8.06 30.96 19.47
CA ARG A 209 -7.52 29.96 18.53
C ARG A 209 -6.25 29.33 19.07
N THR A 210 -5.30 30.14 19.53
CA THR A 210 -4.04 29.65 20.11
C THR A 210 -4.35 28.73 21.29
N LYS A 211 -5.19 29.19 22.22
CA LYS A 211 -5.59 28.40 23.38
C LYS A 211 -6.25 27.07 23.00
N LEU A 212 -7.16 27.07 22.01
CA LEU A 212 -7.83 25.86 21.57
C LEU A 212 -6.86 24.84 20.96
N LEU A 213 -5.89 25.31 20.15
CA LEU A 213 -4.87 24.47 19.51
C LEU A 213 -3.85 23.91 20.51
N ASP A 214 -3.56 24.65 21.58
CA ASP A 214 -2.70 24.23 22.69
C ASP A 214 -3.41 23.20 23.59
N ASP A 215 -4.67 23.48 23.96
CA ASP A 215 -5.49 22.59 24.79
C ASP A 215 -5.86 21.29 24.04
N ASN A 216 -5.89 21.33 22.70
CA ASN A 216 -6.29 20.21 21.85
C ASN A 216 -5.23 19.94 20.77
N PRO A 217 -4.07 19.36 21.11
CA PRO A 217 -3.01 19.06 20.15
C PRO A 217 -3.46 18.08 19.05
N HIS A 218 -4.58 17.42 19.28
CA HIS A 218 -5.20 16.47 18.37
C HIS A 218 -5.96 17.10 17.19
N ILE A 219 -6.29 18.39 17.26
CA ILE A 219 -6.88 19.12 16.15
C ILE A 219 -5.76 19.42 15.16
N PHE A 220 -5.89 18.98 13.91
CA PHE A 220 -4.85 19.17 12.87
C PHE A 220 -3.46 18.73 13.36
N ARG A 221 -3.34 17.47 13.81
CA ARG A 221 -2.05 16.88 14.22
C ARG A 221 -1.05 16.98 13.08
N HIS A 222 0.24 17.13 13.41
CA HIS A 222 1.28 16.88 12.42
C HIS A 222 1.13 15.44 11.88
N GLN A 223 1.29 15.27 10.58
CA GLN A 223 1.03 14.03 9.84
C GLN A 223 -0.42 13.53 9.94
N ALA A 224 -1.39 14.43 10.20
CA ALA A 224 -2.79 14.07 10.01
C ALA A 224 -3.03 13.66 8.55
N PHE A 225 -3.34 12.39 8.36
CA PHE A 225 -3.57 11.80 7.06
C PHE A 225 -5.01 12.03 6.59
N GLY A 226 -5.20 12.13 5.28
CA GLY A 226 -6.51 12.32 4.67
C GLY A 226 -6.44 12.30 3.16
N CYS A 227 -7.54 12.64 2.52
CA CYS A 227 -7.60 12.77 1.07
C CYS A 227 -8.01 14.18 0.65
N LEU A 228 -7.46 14.62 -0.49
CA LEU A 228 -7.92 15.80 -1.20
C LEU A 228 -9.02 15.40 -2.18
N LEU A 229 -10.15 16.09 -2.08
CA LEU A 229 -11.30 15.91 -2.94
C LEU A 229 -11.42 17.08 -3.90
N SER A 230 -11.70 16.80 -5.16
CA SER A 230 -12.30 17.76 -6.08
C SER A 230 -13.73 17.36 -6.34
N LYS A 231 -14.69 18.22 -5.95
CA LYS A 231 -16.12 17.89 -5.89
C LYS A 231 -16.41 16.69 -4.97
N ARG A 232 -16.44 15.47 -5.52
CA ARG A 232 -16.71 14.21 -4.80
C ARG A 232 -15.65 13.13 -5.06
N GLU A 233 -14.70 13.39 -5.94
CA GLU A 233 -13.69 12.42 -6.35
C GLU A 233 -12.39 12.65 -5.56
N ILE A 234 -11.73 11.55 -5.21
CA ILE A 234 -10.43 11.58 -4.56
C ILE A 234 -9.39 11.92 -5.63
N VAL A 235 -8.62 12.97 -5.39
CA VAL A 235 -7.56 13.42 -6.31
C VAL A 235 -6.21 12.89 -5.85
N ALA A 236 -5.93 13.01 -4.56
CA ALA A 236 -4.67 12.64 -3.93
C ALA A 236 -4.86 12.27 -2.46
N PHE A 237 -3.95 11.44 -1.93
CA PHE A 237 -3.81 11.23 -0.49
C PHE A 237 -2.73 12.16 0.04
N VAL A 238 -2.97 12.76 1.20
CA VAL A 238 -2.10 13.80 1.73
C VAL A 238 -1.93 13.69 3.24
N SER A 239 -0.78 14.15 3.71
CA SER A 239 -0.47 14.34 5.11
C SER A 239 -0.27 15.83 5.42
N LEU A 240 -0.85 16.31 6.51
CA LEU A 240 -0.69 17.69 6.96
C LEU A 240 0.68 17.91 7.62
N ASP A 241 1.47 18.85 7.11
CA ASP A 241 2.61 19.42 7.83
C ASP A 241 2.17 20.62 8.68
N ARG A 242 1.76 20.34 9.91
CA ARG A 242 1.38 21.39 10.88
C ARG A 242 2.46 22.45 11.08
N GLY A 243 3.75 22.08 11.04
CA GLY A 243 4.85 23.01 11.34
C GLY A 243 5.14 24.00 10.21
N SER A 244 4.57 23.79 9.03
CA SER A 244 4.65 24.69 7.88
C SER A 244 3.27 25.30 7.52
N SER A 245 2.26 25.11 8.37
CA SER A 245 0.89 25.60 8.16
C SER A 245 0.58 26.78 9.07
N ASP A 246 -0.09 27.80 8.54
CA ASP A 246 -0.41 29.05 9.26
C ASP A 246 -1.78 28.99 9.95
N LEU A 247 -1.99 27.99 10.82
CA LEU A 247 -3.31 27.65 11.40
C LEU A 247 -3.98 28.75 12.23
N LEU A 248 -3.25 29.80 12.63
CA LEU A 248 -3.75 30.87 13.49
C LEU A 248 -4.43 32.01 12.70
N ASP A 249 -4.18 32.10 11.40
CA ASP A 249 -4.70 33.18 10.57
C ASP A 249 -6.17 32.95 10.19
N ASP A 250 -6.89 34.02 9.85
CA ASP A 250 -8.31 33.96 9.52
C ASP A 250 -8.56 33.10 8.27
N LEU A 251 -7.68 33.26 7.29
CA LEU A 251 -7.60 32.51 6.03
C LEU A 251 -6.25 31.78 5.99
N PRO A 252 -6.12 30.63 6.67
CA PRO A 252 -4.83 29.98 6.86
C PRO A 252 -4.36 29.26 5.60
N ILE A 253 -3.03 29.15 5.48
CA ILE A 253 -2.37 28.30 4.48
C ILE A 253 -2.09 26.94 5.11
N LEU A 254 -2.54 25.87 4.46
CA LEU A 254 -2.24 24.49 4.84
C LEU A 254 -1.12 23.95 3.99
N ALA A 255 -0.06 23.45 4.63
CA ALA A 255 1.01 22.70 4.00
C ALA A 255 0.64 21.22 3.95
N LEU A 256 0.37 20.69 2.76
CA LEU A 256 -0.01 19.30 2.54
C LEU A 256 1.06 18.58 1.72
N VAL A 257 1.56 17.47 2.25
CA VAL A 257 2.50 16.57 1.57
C VAL A 257 1.69 15.52 0.82
N VAL A 258 1.89 15.41 -0.50
CA VAL A 258 1.20 14.45 -1.36
C VAL A 258 1.96 13.13 -1.41
N SER A 259 1.24 12.01 -1.29
CA SER A 259 1.81 10.68 -1.21
C SER A 259 1.81 9.97 -2.58
N GLY A 260 2.56 10.47 -3.57
CA GLY A 260 2.76 9.79 -4.86
C GLY A 260 2.92 10.72 -6.07
N SER A 261 3.61 10.27 -7.12
CA SER A 261 3.86 11.08 -8.34
C SER A 261 2.63 11.23 -9.23
N ASP A 262 1.85 10.16 -9.39
CA ASP A 262 0.66 10.17 -10.26
C ASP A 262 -0.45 11.06 -9.69
N GLU A 263 -0.56 11.06 -8.35
CA GLU A 263 -1.41 11.95 -7.57
C GLU A 263 -1.09 13.42 -7.81
N LEU A 264 0.19 13.81 -7.84
CA LEU A 264 0.61 15.17 -8.13
C LEU A 264 0.13 15.63 -9.51
N THR A 265 0.26 14.77 -10.52
CA THR A 265 -0.16 15.08 -11.89
C THR A 265 -1.67 15.31 -11.96
N ARG A 266 -2.47 14.45 -11.32
CA ARG A 266 -3.93 14.64 -11.21
C ARG A 266 -4.27 15.92 -10.46
N LEU A 267 -3.59 16.20 -9.36
CA LEU A 267 -3.80 17.39 -8.52
C LEU A 267 -3.56 18.67 -9.31
N PHE A 268 -2.42 18.81 -9.98
CA PHE A 268 -2.13 19.98 -10.80
C PHE A 268 -3.11 20.13 -11.97
N THR A 269 -3.58 19.03 -12.54
CA THR A 269 -4.60 19.03 -13.59
C THR A 269 -5.93 19.56 -13.04
N CYS A 270 -6.39 19.06 -11.89
CA CYS A 270 -7.60 19.54 -11.23
C CYS A 270 -7.50 21.01 -10.81
N ALA A 271 -6.33 21.45 -10.32
CA ALA A 271 -6.09 22.82 -9.89
C ALA A 271 -6.27 23.83 -11.05
N LYS A 272 -5.96 23.43 -12.30
CA LYS A 272 -6.16 24.28 -13.49
C LYS A 272 -7.62 24.43 -13.91
N VAL A 273 -8.49 23.47 -13.58
CA VAL A 273 -9.87 23.40 -14.09
C VAL A 273 -10.88 24.16 -13.21
N GLY A 274 -10.52 24.50 -11.96
CA GLY A 274 -11.21 25.54 -11.18
C GLY A 274 -12.51 25.13 -10.46
N PRO A 275 -12.42 24.24 -9.47
CA PRO A 275 -13.04 24.50 -8.16
C PRO A 275 -12.09 24.23 -6.99
N PRO A 276 -12.35 24.81 -5.79
CA PRO A 276 -11.50 24.57 -4.64
C PRO A 276 -11.57 23.12 -4.17
N PHE A 277 -10.44 22.59 -3.72
CA PHE A 277 -10.34 21.28 -3.11
C PHE A 277 -11.02 21.27 -1.72
N ALA A 278 -11.33 20.07 -1.24
CA ALA A 278 -11.66 19.84 0.16
C ALA A 278 -10.69 18.81 0.73
N PHE A 279 -10.09 19.10 1.88
CA PHE A 279 -9.31 18.13 2.63
C PHE A 279 -10.22 17.39 3.59
N LEU A 280 -10.24 16.07 3.48
CA LEU A 280 -11.02 15.17 4.31
C LEU A 280 -10.06 14.33 5.18
N PRO A 281 -9.88 14.70 6.46
CA PRO A 281 -9.06 13.94 7.39
C PRO A 281 -9.65 12.55 7.65
N VAL A 282 -8.78 11.54 7.76
CA VAL A 282 -9.16 10.17 8.16
C VAL A 282 -8.34 9.74 9.39
N HIS A 283 -8.75 8.67 10.06
CA HIS A 283 -8.08 8.17 11.27
C HIS A 283 -7.19 6.96 11.02
N THR A 284 -7.26 6.39 9.83
CA THR A 284 -6.48 5.23 9.40
C THR A 284 -5.00 5.46 9.69
N PRO A 285 -4.35 4.63 10.53
CA PRO A 285 -2.98 4.85 10.98
C PRO A 285 -1.99 4.36 9.91
N ILE A 286 -1.92 5.05 8.77
CA ILE A 286 -1.05 4.70 7.63
C ILE A 286 0.39 4.43 8.07
N PHE A 287 0.91 5.22 9.01
CA PHE A 287 2.26 5.09 9.55
C PHE A 287 2.57 3.71 10.16
N ALA A 288 1.55 2.96 10.59
CA ALA A 288 1.72 1.61 11.15
C ALA A 288 1.78 0.54 10.05
N TYR A 289 1.14 0.79 8.91
CA TYR A 289 1.06 -0.15 7.78
C TYR A 289 2.17 0.09 6.75
N GLU A 290 2.37 1.34 6.35
CA GLU A 290 3.23 1.71 5.22
C GLU A 290 4.67 1.18 5.35
N PRO A 291 5.38 1.33 6.48
CA PRO A 291 6.75 0.83 6.59
C PRO A 291 6.84 -0.70 6.44
N ILE A 292 5.85 -1.43 6.96
CA ILE A 292 5.80 -2.89 6.88
C ILE A 292 5.50 -3.33 5.43
N LEU A 293 4.52 -2.70 4.80
CA LEU A 293 4.15 -2.96 3.41
C LEU A 293 5.31 -2.65 2.45
N GLN A 294 6.00 -1.52 2.63
CA GLN A 294 7.21 -1.18 1.87
C GLN A 294 8.29 -2.26 2.04
N ARG A 295 8.50 -2.74 3.27
CA ARG A 295 9.48 -3.79 3.50
C ARG A 295 9.09 -5.09 2.81
N LEU A 296 7.83 -5.52 2.90
CA LEU A 296 7.34 -6.71 2.22
C LEU A 296 7.53 -6.62 0.70
N GLN A 297 7.29 -5.46 0.08
CA GLN A 297 7.51 -5.24 -1.36
C GLN A 297 8.98 -5.32 -1.77
N GLN A 298 9.88 -4.79 -0.95
CA GLN A 298 11.30 -4.70 -1.29
C GLN A 298 12.08 -5.99 -1.03
N VAL A 299 11.54 -6.93 -0.26
CA VAL A 299 12.23 -8.18 0.06
C VAL A 299 12.37 -9.04 -1.20
N VAL A 300 13.63 -9.36 -1.51
CA VAL A 300 14.03 -10.25 -2.61
C VAL A 300 14.70 -11.53 -2.12
N GLU A 301 15.26 -11.51 -0.92
CA GLU A 301 15.92 -12.65 -0.29
C GLU A 301 15.15 -13.05 0.98
N PHE A 302 14.82 -14.33 1.09
CA PHE A 302 14.02 -14.88 2.18
C PHE A 302 14.88 -15.75 3.10
N SER A 303 15.66 -15.11 3.96
CA SER A 303 16.52 -15.80 4.92
C SER A 303 15.70 -16.76 5.80
N LEU A 304 16.25 -17.94 6.08
CA LEU A 304 15.62 -18.99 6.89
C LEU A 304 14.26 -19.49 6.38
N SER A 305 13.82 -19.11 5.17
CA SER A 305 12.51 -19.52 4.63
C SER A 305 12.37 -21.03 4.48
N GLN A 306 13.46 -21.73 4.16
CA GLN A 306 13.50 -23.19 4.08
C GLN A 306 13.17 -23.86 5.43
N ILE A 307 13.41 -23.16 6.54
CA ILE A 307 13.15 -23.66 7.90
C ILE A 307 11.79 -23.16 8.38
N LEU A 308 11.55 -21.86 8.29
CA LEU A 308 10.36 -21.20 8.83
C LEU A 308 9.09 -21.53 8.03
N LEU A 309 9.22 -21.75 6.72
CA LEU A 309 8.11 -22.08 5.84
C LEU A 309 8.12 -23.55 5.41
N ALA A 310 8.94 -24.40 6.03
CA ALA A 310 8.83 -25.85 5.86
C ALA A 310 7.45 -26.34 6.31
N SER A 311 6.96 -27.43 5.72
CA SER A 311 5.78 -28.13 6.22
C SER A 311 5.98 -28.67 7.64
N GLU A 312 7.22 -29.04 7.97
CA GLU A 312 7.67 -29.42 9.31
C GLU A 312 8.91 -28.60 9.70
N PRO A 313 8.73 -27.43 10.33
CA PRO A 313 9.84 -26.59 10.78
C PRO A 313 10.72 -27.32 11.80
N LYS A 314 12.00 -27.50 11.48
CA LYS A 314 12.98 -28.10 12.39
C LYS A 314 14.24 -27.22 12.42
N PRO A 315 14.69 -26.76 13.60
CA PRO A 315 15.94 -26.04 13.70
C PRO A 315 17.10 -26.88 13.16
N GLU A 316 17.97 -26.23 12.41
CA GLU A 316 19.20 -26.83 11.89
C GLU A 316 20.37 -26.42 12.78
N LEU A 317 21.32 -27.33 12.99
CA LEU A 317 22.55 -27.00 13.70
C LEU A 317 23.45 -26.16 12.80
N LEU A 318 23.87 -25.01 13.31
CA LEU A 318 24.79 -24.11 12.63
C LEU A 318 26.19 -24.71 12.64
N THR A 319 26.90 -24.52 11.52
CA THR A 319 28.34 -24.73 11.48
C THR A 319 28.98 -23.54 12.17
N LEU A 320 29.55 -23.78 13.35
CA LEU A 320 30.20 -22.73 14.14
C LEU A 320 31.58 -22.44 13.57
N ASP A 321 31.92 -21.16 13.49
CA ASP A 321 33.31 -20.73 13.28
C ASP A 321 34.18 -21.15 14.49
N ASP A 322 35.49 -21.28 14.28
CA ASP A 322 36.43 -21.82 15.28
C ASP A 322 36.40 -21.01 16.59
N ASP A 323 36.30 -19.68 16.48
CA ASP A 323 36.20 -18.78 17.63
C ASP A 323 34.90 -19.00 18.41
N LEU A 324 33.76 -19.09 17.70
CA LEU A 324 32.46 -19.31 18.31
C LEU A 324 32.36 -20.72 18.93
N ALA A 325 32.93 -21.72 18.26
CA ALA A 325 33.02 -23.09 18.77
C ALA A 325 33.89 -23.17 20.04
N THR A 326 34.92 -22.34 20.14
CA THR A 326 35.76 -22.23 21.33
C THR A 326 34.99 -21.57 22.48
N LEU A 327 34.27 -20.48 22.20
CA LEU A 327 33.41 -19.82 23.17
C LEU A 327 32.30 -20.74 23.69
N VAL A 328 31.60 -21.45 22.82
CA VAL A 328 30.57 -22.43 23.20
C VAL A 328 31.16 -23.53 24.09
N ARG A 329 32.36 -24.05 23.76
CA ARG A 329 33.05 -25.03 24.62
C ARG A 329 33.40 -24.46 25.99
N GLN A 330 33.89 -23.23 26.06
CA GLN A 330 34.19 -22.56 27.33
C GLN A 330 32.93 -22.43 28.20
N ILE A 331 31.82 -21.94 27.63
CA ILE A 331 30.53 -21.81 28.32
C ILE A 331 30.03 -23.16 28.86
N GLN A 332 30.18 -24.23 28.07
CA GLN A 332 29.84 -25.59 28.49
C GLN A 332 30.74 -26.07 29.63
N THR A 333 32.05 -25.84 29.55
CA THR A 333 33.00 -26.27 30.60
C THR A 333 32.81 -25.54 31.92
N THR A 334 32.43 -24.27 31.89
CA THR A 334 32.12 -23.50 33.11
C THR A 334 30.69 -23.72 33.59
N ASN A 335 29.89 -24.50 32.87
CA ASN A 335 28.47 -24.76 33.14
C ASN A 335 27.68 -23.45 33.32
N GLY A 336 27.95 -22.45 32.47
CA GLY A 336 27.31 -21.14 32.51
C GLY A 336 27.71 -20.26 33.71
N LYS A 337 28.72 -20.64 34.49
CA LYS A 337 29.23 -19.86 35.62
C LYS A 337 30.40 -18.98 35.21
N SER A 338 30.52 -17.83 35.86
CA SER A 338 31.62 -16.89 35.69
C SER A 338 31.84 -16.47 34.24
N LEU A 339 30.75 -16.16 33.53
CA LEU A 339 30.79 -15.71 32.14
C LEU A 339 31.48 -14.35 31.99
N GLU A 340 31.63 -13.58 33.08
CA GLU A 340 32.40 -12.33 33.10
C GLU A 340 33.81 -12.46 32.52
N ALA A 341 34.48 -13.58 32.77
CA ALA A 341 35.84 -13.84 32.29
C ALA A 341 35.89 -14.28 30.82
N ILE A 342 34.79 -14.83 30.30
CA ILE A 342 34.68 -15.29 28.90
C ILE A 342 34.26 -14.12 28.00
N LEU A 343 33.35 -13.28 28.48
CA LEU A 343 32.78 -12.15 27.73
C LEU A 343 33.52 -10.83 27.95
N ASP A 344 34.56 -10.82 28.81
CA ASP A 344 35.33 -9.64 29.22
C ASP A 344 34.42 -8.50 29.70
N THR A 345 33.59 -8.80 30.71
CA THR A 345 32.65 -7.81 31.27
C THR A 345 32.85 -7.65 32.76
N ASP A 346 32.71 -6.42 33.26
CA ASP A 346 32.81 -6.11 34.70
C ASP A 346 31.64 -6.68 35.53
N MET A 347 30.55 -7.08 34.87
CA MET A 347 29.36 -7.62 35.52
C MET A 347 29.51 -9.12 35.74
N LYS A 348 29.31 -9.58 36.98
CA LYS A 348 29.23 -11.02 37.27
C LYS A 348 28.00 -11.61 36.62
N VAL A 349 28.20 -12.59 35.75
CA VAL A 349 27.11 -13.28 35.04
C VAL A 349 27.21 -14.78 35.30
N SER A 350 26.18 -15.31 35.96
CA SER A 350 26.00 -16.75 36.19
C SER A 350 24.60 -17.12 35.75
N LEU A 351 24.51 -18.13 34.88
CA LEU A 351 23.24 -18.60 34.35
C LEU A 351 22.75 -19.79 35.17
N ASP A 352 21.43 -19.89 35.35
CA ASP A 352 20.80 -21.15 35.77
C ASP A 352 20.80 -22.17 34.62
N GLY A 353 20.40 -23.41 34.91
CA GLY A 353 20.42 -24.48 33.91
C GLY A 353 19.52 -24.23 32.69
N SER A 354 18.37 -23.57 32.88
CA SER A 354 17.43 -23.25 31.80
C SER A 354 17.95 -22.12 30.91
N GLN A 355 18.58 -21.12 31.52
CA GLN A 355 19.24 -20.01 30.86
C GLN A 355 20.47 -20.48 30.07
N LEU A 356 21.29 -21.37 30.65
CA LEU A 356 22.43 -21.98 29.97
C LEU A 356 21.99 -22.76 28.72
N GLN A 357 20.99 -23.64 28.85
CA GLN A 357 20.51 -24.40 27.71
C GLN A 357 19.93 -23.50 26.63
N SER A 358 19.22 -22.44 27.02
CA SER A 358 18.68 -21.44 26.09
C SER A 358 19.79 -20.72 25.32
N LEU A 359 20.85 -20.31 26.02
CA LEU A 359 22.02 -19.68 25.40
C LEU A 359 22.72 -20.62 24.41
N LEU A 360 22.97 -21.87 24.81
CA LEU A 360 23.61 -22.87 23.95
C LEU A 360 22.77 -23.14 22.70
N ASN A 361 21.45 -23.28 22.84
CA ASN A 361 20.55 -23.45 21.71
C ASN A 361 20.65 -22.27 20.73
N VAL A 362 20.61 -21.02 21.22
CA VAL A 362 20.72 -19.82 20.38
C VAL A 362 22.04 -19.76 19.61
N LEU A 363 23.15 -20.14 20.24
CA LEU A 363 24.47 -20.11 19.60
C LEU A 363 24.63 -21.21 18.56
N GLN A 364 23.91 -22.32 18.70
CA GLN A 364 24.13 -23.54 17.92
C GLN A 364 23.05 -23.81 16.88
N GLN A 365 21.89 -23.17 16.94
CA GLN A 365 20.75 -23.47 16.06
C GLN A 365 20.42 -22.28 15.16
N SER A 366 19.92 -22.57 13.96
CA SER A 366 19.49 -21.55 13.00
C SER A 366 18.26 -20.77 13.46
N VAL A 367 17.41 -21.40 14.27
CA VAL A 367 16.23 -20.79 14.90
C VAL A 367 16.07 -21.36 16.31
N SER A 368 15.90 -20.51 17.30
CA SER A 368 15.63 -20.92 18.69
C SER A 368 14.47 -20.12 19.28
N THR A 369 13.70 -20.76 20.16
CA THR A 369 12.63 -20.09 20.93
C THR A 369 13.03 -20.07 22.40
N ILE A 370 13.09 -18.88 22.99
CA ILE A 370 13.29 -18.69 24.43
C ILE A 370 11.97 -18.21 25.03
N GLN A 371 11.45 -18.99 25.98
CA GLN A 371 10.23 -18.63 26.71
C GLN A 371 10.60 -18.27 28.16
N GLY A 372 10.57 -16.98 28.46
CA GLY A 372 10.75 -16.48 29.84
C GLY A 372 9.39 -16.27 30.51
N PRO A 373 9.07 -16.94 31.64
CA PRO A 373 7.91 -16.58 32.44
C PRO A 373 8.11 -15.18 33.05
N PRO A 374 7.02 -14.49 33.48
CA PRO A 374 7.13 -13.24 34.22
C PRO A 374 8.05 -13.45 35.41
N GLY A 375 9.05 -12.57 35.56
CA GLY A 375 10.19 -12.78 36.46
C GLY A 375 9.78 -13.32 37.82
N GLU A 376 10.40 -14.43 38.22
CA GLU A 376 10.29 -14.89 39.61
C GLU A 376 10.91 -13.80 40.49
N LEU A 377 10.08 -13.19 41.32
CA LEU A 377 10.51 -12.41 42.47
C LEU A 377 11.18 -13.38 43.44
N THR A 378 12.45 -13.69 43.22
CA THR A 378 13.33 -14.33 44.21
C THR A 378 14.12 -13.30 44.97
#